data_AF-A0AA37L846-F1
#
_entry.id   AF-A0AA37L846-F1
#
_cell.length_a   1.000
_cell.length_b   1.000
_cell.length_c   1.000
_cell.angle_alpha   90.00
_cell.angle_beta   90.00
_cell.angle_gamma   90.00
#
_symmetry.space_group_name_H-M   'P 1'
#
loop_
_entity.id
_entity.type
_entity.pdbx_description
1 polymer ?
#
loop_
_entity_poly.entity_id
_entity_poly.type
_entity_poly.pdbx_seq_one_letter_code
_entity_poly.pdbx_strand_id
1 'polypeptide(L)'
;MNSAKHMGLYETLKRNVPDALELMSHGFSRQASSDHTSRGIQKESIACLQSWVWFSQRVSAHNDELVGSLRALVQPTIAALAEEDLYEAAVELLSEILSNYSGFLTEDHYESLFSLFETQWSCERYQRLIDGDFDFESVQFGQLMIALGDSKVETLIHGVDARSSRFLAHLRGLLSAQGYPVSEDKIFVQALEFWSTYVETLTDSIYSEDEESKAWVATATSHVLEAISTVWQRIAYPPASVLAGWDSADRAGFGDARKDVADLLHDWAIIDFDIRKSDSTVAVTQFVIRS
;
A
#
# COMPACT_ATOMS: atom_id res chain seq x y z
N MET A 1 23.11 0.55 -20.35
CA MET A 1 24.33 -0.03 -19.71
C MET A 1 25.12 -0.82 -20.75
N ASN A 2 26.45 -0.67 -20.81
CA ASN A 2 27.32 -1.38 -21.77
C ASN A 2 27.37 -2.89 -21.44
N SER A 3 26.47 -3.64 -22.07
CA SER A 3 26.10 -5.04 -21.77
C SER A 3 27.27 -6.03 -21.77
N ALA A 4 28.28 -5.85 -22.63
CA ALA A 4 29.37 -6.83 -22.78
C ALA A 4 30.34 -6.91 -21.60
N LYS A 5 30.55 -5.83 -20.83
CA LYS A 5 31.51 -5.82 -19.70
C LYS A 5 30.95 -6.43 -18.42
N HIS A 6 29.63 -6.49 -18.27
CA HIS A 6 28.99 -7.00 -17.06
C HIS A 6 28.49 -8.45 -17.19
N MET A 7 28.50 -9.01 -18.41
CA MET A 7 28.08 -10.39 -18.70
C MET A 7 28.88 -11.43 -17.90
N GLY A 8 30.21 -11.27 -17.79
CA GLY A 8 31.05 -12.22 -17.04
C GLY A 8 30.84 -12.16 -15.52
N LEU A 9 30.57 -10.97 -14.97
CA LEU A 9 30.21 -10.79 -13.56
C LEU A 9 28.83 -11.38 -13.27
N TYR A 10 27.89 -11.23 -14.20
CA TYR A 10 26.56 -11.79 -14.11
C TYR A 10 26.56 -13.33 -14.07
N GLU A 11 27.31 -13.98 -14.96
CA GLU A 11 27.44 -15.45 -14.94
C GLU A 11 28.16 -15.96 -13.69
N THR A 12 29.08 -15.17 -13.14
CA THR A 12 29.72 -15.49 -11.85
C THR A 12 28.73 -15.38 -10.68
N LEU A 13 27.91 -14.31 -10.65
CA LEU A 13 26.89 -14.12 -9.62
C LEU A 13 25.82 -15.20 -9.67
N LYS A 14 25.36 -15.57 -10.87
CA LYS A 14 24.42 -16.69 -11.08
C LYS A 14 24.90 -17.98 -10.45
N ARG A 15 26.18 -18.32 -10.60
CA ARG A 15 26.76 -19.54 -10.02
C ARG A 15 26.73 -19.56 -8.49
N ASN A 16 26.69 -18.39 -7.84
CA ASN A 16 26.68 -18.26 -6.39
C ASN A 16 25.26 -18.12 -5.82
N VAL A 17 24.23 -18.04 -6.67
CA VAL A 17 22.83 -17.92 -6.24
C VAL A 17 22.42 -19.06 -5.30
N PRO A 18 22.69 -20.36 -5.59
CA PRO A 18 22.33 -21.45 -4.70
C PRO A 18 22.95 -21.30 -3.31
N ASP A 19 24.23 -20.92 -3.24
CA ASP A 19 24.94 -20.74 -1.97
C ASP A 19 24.36 -19.57 -1.16
N ALA A 20 24.04 -18.46 -1.83
CA ALA A 20 23.42 -17.30 -1.20
C ALA A 20 22.02 -17.65 -0.65
N LEU A 21 21.23 -18.39 -1.42
CA LEU A 21 19.91 -18.86 -0.99
C LEU A 21 19.98 -19.80 0.19
N GLU A 22 20.92 -20.75 0.20
CA GLU A 22 21.12 -21.68 1.31
C GLU A 22 21.48 -20.93 2.60
N LEU A 23 22.39 -19.94 2.49
CA LEU A 23 22.77 -19.10 3.63
C LEU A 23 21.60 -18.28 4.18
N MET A 24 20.84 -17.63 3.30
CA MET A 24 19.65 -16.86 3.70
C MET A 24 18.59 -17.78 4.31
N SER A 25 18.30 -18.93 3.68
CA SER A 25 17.33 -19.93 4.17
C SER A 25 17.71 -20.44 5.55
N HIS A 26 18.98 -20.75 5.75
CA HIS A 26 19.51 -21.14 7.06
C HIS A 26 19.37 -20.02 8.09
N GLY A 27 19.61 -18.76 7.69
CA GLY A 27 19.39 -17.59 8.53
C GLY A 27 17.92 -17.46 8.99
N PHE A 28 16.97 -17.57 8.06
CA PHE A 28 15.53 -17.56 8.37
C PHE A 28 15.11 -18.74 9.26
N SER A 29 15.66 -19.93 9.05
CA SER A 29 15.30 -21.16 9.79
C SER A 29 15.65 -21.11 11.29
N ARG A 30 16.43 -20.11 11.74
CA ARG A 30 16.79 -19.95 13.16
C ARG A 30 15.70 -19.31 14.04
N GLN A 31 14.45 -19.25 13.56
CA GLN A 31 13.27 -18.72 14.27
C GLN A 31 13.07 -19.25 15.69
N ALA A 32 13.55 -20.46 16.02
CA ALA A 32 13.38 -21.05 17.36
C ALA A 32 14.32 -20.50 18.44
N SER A 33 15.35 -19.72 18.09
CA SER A 33 16.33 -19.20 19.05
C SER A 33 16.11 -17.72 19.31
N SER A 34 15.75 -17.36 20.54
CA SER A 34 15.61 -15.97 21.03
C SER A 34 16.94 -15.27 21.32
N ASP A 35 18.07 -15.85 20.89
CA ASP A 35 19.40 -15.25 20.99
C ASP A 35 19.50 -14.00 20.09
N HIS A 36 20.04 -12.90 20.62
CA HIS A 36 20.33 -11.67 19.89
C HIS A 36 21.18 -11.89 18.63
N THR A 37 22.11 -12.83 18.66
CA THR A 37 22.93 -13.25 17.51
C THR A 37 22.07 -13.89 16.43
N SER A 38 21.08 -14.71 16.82
CA SER A 38 20.13 -15.33 15.90
C SER A 38 19.26 -14.28 15.20
N ARG A 39 18.74 -13.32 15.97
CA ARG A 39 17.96 -12.18 15.44
C ARG A 39 18.80 -11.31 14.51
N GLY A 40 20.05 -11.03 14.86
CA GLY A 40 20.98 -10.30 13.99
C GLY A 40 21.17 -11.00 12.65
N ILE A 41 21.37 -12.32 12.65
CA ILE A 41 21.51 -13.11 11.41
C ILE A 41 20.23 -13.05 10.56
N GLN A 42 19.05 -13.08 11.19
CA GLN A 42 17.78 -12.96 10.47
C GLN A 42 17.62 -11.60 9.79
N LYS A 43 17.95 -10.49 10.49
CA LYS A 43 17.97 -9.15 9.91
C LYS A 43 18.88 -9.06 8.69
N GLU A 44 20.11 -9.54 8.83
CA GLU A 44 21.08 -9.56 7.73
C GLU A 44 20.62 -10.45 6.57
N SER A 45 19.86 -11.51 6.85
CA SER A 45 19.27 -12.36 5.80
C SER A 45 18.18 -11.63 5.01
N ILE A 46 17.35 -10.82 5.68
CA ILE A 46 16.33 -9.97 5.02
C ILE A 46 17.02 -8.88 4.18
N ALA A 47 18.04 -8.21 4.72
CA ALA A 47 18.80 -7.20 3.97
C ALA A 47 19.56 -7.80 2.76
N CYS A 48 20.09 -9.02 2.92
CA CYS A 48 20.69 -9.77 1.82
C CYS A 48 19.64 -10.11 0.75
N LEU A 49 18.45 -10.56 1.16
CA LEU A 49 17.34 -10.85 0.25
C LEU A 49 16.95 -9.59 -0.54
N GLN A 50 16.80 -8.44 0.11
CA GLN A 50 16.53 -7.15 -0.54
C GLN A 50 17.52 -6.87 -1.69
N SER A 51 18.82 -7.03 -1.42
CA SER A 51 19.86 -6.85 -2.44
C SER A 51 19.71 -7.81 -3.63
N TRP A 52 19.33 -9.07 -3.37
CA TRP A 52 19.10 -10.06 -4.42
C TRP A 52 17.82 -9.83 -5.21
N VAL A 53 16.76 -9.33 -4.57
CA VAL A 53 15.52 -8.94 -5.25
C VAL A 53 15.80 -7.81 -6.24
N TRP A 54 16.53 -6.76 -5.83
CA TRP A 54 16.91 -5.67 -6.73
C TRP A 54 17.85 -6.09 -7.84
N PHE A 55 18.77 -7.02 -7.55
CA PHE A 55 19.57 -7.65 -8.59
C PHE A 55 18.67 -8.38 -9.59
N SER A 56 17.73 -9.20 -9.10
CA SER A 56 16.81 -9.99 -9.94
C SER A 56 15.94 -9.11 -10.83
N GLN A 57 15.43 -7.97 -10.33
CA GLN A 57 14.62 -7.03 -11.10
C GLN A 57 15.35 -6.49 -12.34
N ARG A 58 16.67 -6.27 -12.24
CA ARG A 58 17.48 -5.74 -13.34
C ARG A 58 17.84 -6.78 -14.39
N VAL A 59 17.68 -8.08 -14.08
CA VAL A 59 18.14 -9.19 -14.92
C VAL A 59 17.02 -10.18 -15.27
N SER A 60 15.80 -9.93 -14.80
CA SER A 60 14.64 -10.83 -14.83
C SER A 60 14.13 -11.17 -16.22
N ALA A 61 14.50 -10.41 -17.26
CA ALA A 61 14.20 -10.78 -18.66
C ALA A 61 14.78 -12.15 -19.10
N HIS A 62 15.65 -12.76 -18.29
CA HIS A 62 16.42 -13.95 -18.68
C HIS A 62 16.53 -15.07 -17.62
N ASN A 63 15.84 -15.00 -16.46
CA ASN A 63 16.06 -16.02 -15.41
C ASN A 63 14.90 -16.23 -14.42
N ASP A 64 13.90 -17.02 -14.81
CA ASP A 64 12.77 -17.41 -13.97
C ASP A 64 13.17 -18.25 -12.75
N GLU A 65 14.26 -19.02 -12.84
CA GLU A 65 14.73 -19.90 -11.76
C GLU A 65 15.28 -19.11 -10.56
N LEU A 66 16.03 -18.03 -10.82
CA LEU A 66 16.50 -17.11 -9.78
C LEU A 66 15.31 -16.47 -9.04
N VAL A 67 14.36 -15.93 -9.80
CA VAL A 67 13.17 -15.27 -9.24
C VAL A 67 12.36 -16.26 -8.41
N GLY A 68 12.13 -17.48 -8.93
CA GLY A 68 11.44 -18.54 -8.21
C GLY A 68 12.12 -18.92 -6.89
N SER A 69 13.45 -18.97 -6.87
CA SER A 69 14.19 -19.31 -5.66
C SER A 69 14.16 -18.20 -4.60
N LEU A 70 14.28 -16.93 -5.01
CA LEU A 70 14.17 -15.80 -4.09
C LEU A 70 12.75 -15.66 -3.52
N ARG A 71 11.73 -15.95 -4.32
CA ARG A 71 10.32 -15.95 -3.88
C ARG A 71 10.07 -16.87 -2.69
N ALA A 72 10.79 -18.00 -2.58
CA ALA A 72 10.67 -18.91 -1.45
C ALA A 72 10.98 -18.26 -0.08
N LEU A 73 11.73 -17.15 -0.08
CA LEU A 73 12.12 -16.41 1.13
C LEU A 73 11.14 -15.28 1.51
N VAL A 74 10.12 -15.02 0.68
CA VAL A 74 9.10 -14.01 0.97
C VAL A 74 8.20 -14.45 2.12
N GLN A 75 7.76 -15.71 2.15
CA GLN A 75 6.88 -16.18 3.23
C GLN A 75 7.54 -16.07 4.62
N PRO A 76 8.82 -16.47 4.83
CA PRO A 76 9.55 -16.17 6.06
C PRO A 76 9.64 -14.68 6.39
N THR A 77 9.75 -13.81 5.37
CA THR A 77 9.80 -12.35 5.55
C THR A 77 8.44 -11.80 6.01
N ILE A 78 7.33 -12.30 5.45
CA ILE A 78 5.97 -11.94 5.91
C ILE A 78 5.78 -12.37 7.37
N ALA A 79 6.21 -13.57 7.73
CA ALA A 79 6.14 -14.05 9.11
C ALA A 79 7.00 -13.19 10.07
N ALA A 80 8.10 -12.63 9.59
CA ALA A 80 8.98 -11.76 10.38
C ALA A 80 8.33 -10.42 10.77
N LEU A 81 7.26 -9.98 10.10
CA LEU A 81 6.48 -8.80 10.50
C LEU A 81 5.90 -8.95 11.91
N ALA A 82 5.56 -10.17 12.33
CA ALA A 82 5.02 -10.41 13.66
C ALA A 82 6.06 -10.28 14.79
N GLU A 83 7.35 -10.23 14.45
CA GLU A 83 8.47 -10.22 15.39
C GLU A 83 9.02 -8.80 15.51
N GLU A 84 8.91 -8.17 16.69
CA GLU A 84 9.33 -6.78 16.91
C GLU A 84 10.77 -6.51 16.46
N ASP A 85 11.69 -7.42 16.77
CA ASP A 85 13.09 -7.28 16.36
C ASP A 85 13.23 -7.19 14.84
N LEU A 86 12.44 -7.94 14.07
CA LEU A 86 12.59 -8.08 12.62
C LEU A 86 11.67 -7.16 11.82
N TYR A 87 10.72 -6.52 12.50
CA TYR A 87 9.65 -5.75 11.88
C TYR A 87 10.16 -4.73 10.88
N GLU A 88 11.09 -3.86 11.29
CA GLU A 88 11.64 -2.78 10.45
C GLU A 88 12.24 -3.30 9.13
N ALA A 89 13.11 -4.32 9.19
CA ALA A 89 13.72 -4.90 8.00
C ALA A 89 12.69 -5.58 7.09
N ALA A 90 11.70 -6.25 7.68
CA ALA A 90 10.65 -6.95 6.93
C ALA A 90 9.67 -5.98 6.26
N VAL A 91 9.21 -4.95 6.99
CA VAL A 91 8.25 -3.97 6.47
C VAL A 91 8.88 -3.12 5.38
N GLU A 92 10.14 -2.72 5.52
CA GLU A 92 10.89 -2.00 4.49
C GLU A 92 10.94 -2.82 3.20
N LEU A 93 11.48 -4.05 3.26
CA LEU A 93 11.60 -4.91 2.07
C LEU A 93 10.24 -5.16 1.40
N LEU A 94 9.21 -5.52 2.18
CA LEU A 94 7.90 -5.85 1.61
C LEU A 94 7.23 -4.62 0.99
N SER A 95 7.32 -3.45 1.64
CA SER A 95 6.79 -2.20 1.10
C SER A 95 7.49 -1.83 -0.19
N GLU A 96 8.83 -1.91 -0.23
CA GLU A 96 9.58 -1.60 -1.45
C GLU A 96 9.25 -2.56 -2.59
N ILE A 97 9.10 -3.87 -2.32
CA ILE A 97 8.68 -4.84 -3.33
C ILE A 97 7.31 -4.48 -3.87
N LEU A 98 6.33 -4.20 -3.01
CA LEU A 98 4.97 -3.85 -3.41
C LEU A 98 4.95 -2.58 -4.29
N SER A 99 5.69 -1.54 -3.90
CA SER A 99 5.70 -0.27 -4.63
C SER A 99 6.52 -0.32 -5.93
N ASN A 100 7.64 -1.03 -5.97
CA ASN A 100 8.60 -0.93 -7.08
C ASN A 100 8.72 -2.19 -7.93
N TYR A 101 8.31 -3.35 -7.42
CA TYR A 101 8.45 -4.63 -8.11
C TYR A 101 7.35 -5.63 -7.75
N SER A 102 6.08 -5.19 -7.73
CA SER A 102 4.92 -6.00 -7.32
C SER A 102 4.79 -7.34 -8.07
N GLY A 103 5.18 -7.38 -9.35
CA GLY A 103 5.23 -8.62 -10.15
C GLY A 103 6.23 -9.68 -9.65
N PHE A 104 7.08 -9.35 -8.68
CA PHE A 104 7.90 -10.31 -7.95
C PHE A 104 7.07 -11.20 -7.03
N LEU A 105 5.93 -10.74 -6.51
CA LEU A 105 5.10 -11.53 -5.61
C LEU A 105 4.18 -12.49 -6.39
N THR A 106 3.82 -13.60 -5.74
CA THR A 106 2.83 -14.57 -6.24
C THR A 106 1.49 -14.31 -5.56
N GLU A 107 0.40 -14.86 -6.10
CA GLU A 107 -0.92 -14.77 -5.44
C GLU A 107 -0.92 -15.34 -4.02
N ASP A 108 -0.16 -16.41 -3.75
CA ASP A 108 -0.02 -16.95 -2.38
C ASP A 108 0.62 -15.95 -1.39
N HIS A 109 1.56 -15.12 -1.87
CA HIS A 109 2.15 -14.07 -1.04
C HIS A 109 1.15 -12.94 -0.79
N TYR A 110 0.38 -12.53 -1.79
CA TYR A 110 -0.68 -11.54 -1.63
C TYR A 110 -1.75 -12.05 -0.66
N GLU A 111 -2.18 -13.31 -0.80
CA GLU A 111 -3.12 -13.96 0.11
C GLU A 111 -2.61 -13.97 1.56
N SER A 112 -1.31 -14.23 1.74
CA SER A 112 -0.67 -14.19 3.05
C SER A 112 -0.65 -12.79 3.65
N LEU A 113 -0.39 -11.75 2.84
CA LEU A 113 -0.44 -10.36 3.29
C LEU A 113 -1.86 -9.92 3.65
N PHE A 114 -2.86 -10.23 2.83
CA PHE A 114 -4.25 -9.94 3.17
C PHE A 114 -4.68 -10.68 4.45
N SER A 115 -4.27 -11.94 4.62
CA SER A 115 -4.54 -12.71 5.84
C SER A 115 -3.85 -12.10 7.07
N LEU A 116 -2.63 -11.59 6.92
CA LEU A 116 -1.92 -10.88 7.98
C LEU A 116 -2.71 -9.65 8.45
N PHE A 117 -3.29 -8.89 7.53
CA PHE A 117 -4.07 -7.70 7.88
C PHE A 117 -5.38 -7.99 8.62
N GLU A 118 -5.84 -9.25 8.61
CA GLU A 118 -7.02 -9.71 9.34
C GLU A 118 -6.69 -10.26 10.74
N THR A 119 -5.40 -10.35 11.09
CA THR A 119 -4.97 -10.84 12.40
C THR A 119 -5.20 -9.81 13.51
N GLN A 120 -5.30 -10.29 14.74
CA GLN A 120 -5.37 -9.43 15.93
C GLN A 120 -4.15 -8.50 16.05
N TRP A 121 -2.96 -8.98 15.69
CA TRP A 121 -1.72 -8.21 15.64
C TRP A 121 -1.82 -6.99 14.73
N SER A 122 -2.46 -7.15 13.56
CA SER A 122 -2.70 -6.06 12.61
C SER A 122 -3.74 -5.09 13.15
N CYS A 123 -4.84 -5.59 13.71
CA CYS A 123 -5.89 -4.76 14.30
C CYS A 123 -5.35 -3.82 15.38
N GLU A 124 -4.45 -4.30 16.23
CA GLU A 124 -3.83 -3.50 17.30
C GLU A 124 -2.92 -2.39 16.75
N ARG A 125 -2.09 -2.68 15.75
CA ARG A 125 -1.25 -1.68 15.07
C ARG A 125 -2.08 -0.65 14.32
N TYR A 126 -3.09 -1.11 13.59
CA TYR A 126 -4.03 -0.25 12.90
C TYR A 126 -4.71 0.71 13.88
N GLN A 127 -5.22 0.20 15.01
CA GLN A 127 -5.89 1.04 15.99
C GLN A 127 -4.95 2.09 16.60
N ARG A 128 -3.70 1.73 16.92
CA ARG A 128 -2.68 2.68 17.39
C ARG A 128 -2.50 3.83 16.38
N LEU A 129 -2.29 3.50 15.11
CA LEU A 129 -2.12 4.48 14.05
C LEU A 129 -3.34 5.41 13.91
N ILE A 130 -4.56 4.86 13.95
CA ILE A 130 -5.80 5.64 13.89
C ILE A 130 -5.95 6.55 15.13
N ASP A 131 -5.53 6.09 16.31
CA ASP A 131 -5.57 6.85 17.56
C ASP A 131 -4.42 7.89 17.68
N GLY A 132 -3.66 8.11 16.60
CA GLY A 132 -2.67 9.17 16.50
C GLY A 132 -1.25 8.78 16.91
N ASP A 133 -0.97 7.47 16.99
CA ASP A 133 0.40 6.98 17.08
C ASP A 133 1.07 7.08 15.71
N PHE A 134 1.82 8.16 15.51
CA PHE A 134 2.60 8.41 14.30
C PHE A 134 4.09 8.16 14.51
N ASP A 135 4.44 7.27 15.46
CA ASP A 135 5.81 6.76 15.53
C ASP A 135 6.15 6.03 14.23
N PHE A 136 7.44 5.96 13.93
CA PHE A 136 7.96 5.46 12.65
C PHE A 136 7.37 4.09 12.26
N GLU A 137 7.32 3.14 13.20
CA GLU A 137 6.77 1.80 12.96
C GLU A 137 5.26 1.82 12.62
N SER A 138 4.48 2.64 13.33
CA SER A 138 3.04 2.79 13.09
C SER A 138 2.77 3.36 11.69
N VAL A 139 3.56 4.35 11.27
CA VAL A 139 3.48 4.92 9.92
C VAL A 139 3.90 3.90 8.86
N GLN A 140 4.98 3.16 9.07
CA GLN A 140 5.42 2.08 8.16
C GLN A 140 4.36 0.99 7.99
N PHE A 141 3.61 0.65 9.06
CA PHE A 141 2.49 -0.27 8.96
C PHE A 141 1.41 0.25 8.00
N GLY A 142 1.01 1.52 8.14
CA GLY A 142 0.06 2.16 7.24
C GLY A 142 0.57 2.22 5.79
N GLN A 143 1.86 2.48 5.61
CA GLN A 143 2.52 2.48 4.29
C GLN A 143 2.51 1.09 3.64
N LEU A 144 2.75 0.03 4.40
CA LEU A 144 2.65 -1.34 3.90
C LEU A 144 1.23 -1.66 3.43
N MET A 145 0.21 -1.23 4.19
CA MET A 145 -1.20 -1.39 3.79
C MET A 145 -1.49 -0.67 2.48
N ILE A 146 -1.06 0.58 2.35
CA ILE A 146 -1.24 1.40 1.15
C ILE A 146 -0.52 0.76 -0.03
N ALA A 147 0.74 0.36 0.12
CA ALA A 147 1.51 -0.29 -0.94
C ALA A 147 0.86 -1.59 -1.43
N LEU A 148 0.26 -2.38 -0.52
CA LEU A 148 -0.54 -3.55 -0.92
C LEU A 148 -1.78 -3.12 -1.72
N GLY A 149 -2.49 -2.09 -1.23
CA GLY A 149 -3.64 -1.49 -1.91
C GLY A 149 -3.29 -1.05 -3.34
N ASP A 150 -2.25 -0.24 -3.50
CA ASP A 150 -1.78 0.23 -4.81
C ASP A 150 -1.44 -0.93 -5.74
N SER A 151 -0.71 -1.93 -5.25
CA SER A 151 -0.30 -3.09 -6.05
C SER A 151 -1.48 -3.95 -6.56
N LYS A 152 -2.65 -3.83 -5.92
CA LYS A 152 -3.87 -4.61 -6.21
C LYS A 152 -5.08 -3.72 -6.45
N VAL A 153 -4.88 -2.44 -6.81
CA VAL A 153 -5.97 -1.45 -6.93
C VAL A 153 -7.06 -1.89 -7.91
N GLU A 154 -6.66 -2.42 -9.08
CA GLU A 154 -7.60 -2.96 -10.08
C GLU A 154 -8.38 -4.16 -9.52
N THR A 155 -7.71 -5.09 -8.83
CA THR A 155 -8.37 -6.23 -8.18
C THR A 155 -9.37 -5.78 -7.10
N LEU A 156 -9.03 -4.74 -6.34
CA LEU A 156 -9.91 -4.18 -5.31
C LEU A 156 -11.12 -3.45 -5.91
N ILE A 157 -10.95 -2.76 -7.05
CA ILE A 157 -12.05 -2.11 -7.78
C ILE A 157 -13.09 -3.14 -8.26
N HIS A 158 -12.62 -4.28 -8.80
CA HIS A 158 -13.50 -5.34 -9.27
C HIS A 158 -13.97 -6.30 -8.14
N GLY A 159 -13.35 -6.21 -6.96
CA GLY A 159 -13.62 -7.05 -5.80
C GLY A 159 -14.94 -6.69 -5.11
N VAL A 160 -16.02 -7.38 -5.48
CA VAL A 160 -17.35 -7.25 -4.81
C VAL A 160 -17.49 -8.14 -3.57
N ASP A 161 -16.41 -8.78 -3.14
CA ASP A 161 -16.40 -9.67 -1.99
C ASP A 161 -16.15 -8.92 -0.66
N ALA A 162 -16.57 -9.55 0.45
CA ALA A 162 -16.51 -8.93 1.77
C ALA A 162 -15.08 -8.65 2.27
N ARG A 163 -14.06 -9.32 1.74
CA ARG A 163 -12.66 -9.09 2.12
C ARG A 163 -12.12 -7.84 1.45
N SER A 164 -12.33 -7.70 0.14
CA SER A 164 -11.97 -6.48 -0.61
C SER A 164 -12.63 -5.25 0.01
N SER A 165 -13.94 -5.30 0.27
CA SER A 165 -14.65 -4.19 0.92
C SER A 165 -14.14 -3.89 2.34
N ARG A 166 -13.80 -4.91 3.13
CA ARG A 166 -13.23 -4.71 4.46
C ARG A 166 -11.84 -4.07 4.37
N PHE A 167 -10.99 -4.50 3.45
CA PHE A 167 -9.67 -3.92 3.26
C PHE A 167 -9.75 -2.45 2.82
N LEU A 168 -10.60 -2.13 1.83
CA LEU A 168 -10.87 -0.75 1.42
C LEU A 168 -11.43 0.10 2.57
N ALA A 169 -12.26 -0.47 3.44
CA ALA A 169 -12.73 0.24 4.64
C ALA A 169 -11.61 0.59 5.63
N HIS A 170 -10.57 -0.24 5.74
CA HIS A 170 -9.38 0.08 6.55
C HIS A 170 -8.53 1.17 5.88
N LEU A 171 -8.31 1.09 4.56
CA LEU A 171 -7.60 2.14 3.81
C LEU A 171 -8.33 3.49 3.89
N ARG A 172 -9.67 3.48 3.85
CA ARG A 172 -10.50 4.65 4.12
C ARG A 172 -10.29 5.17 5.54
N GLY A 173 -10.21 4.27 6.52
CA GLY A 173 -10.03 4.66 7.91
C GLY A 173 -8.71 5.37 8.18
N LEU A 174 -7.65 5.12 7.39
CA LEU A 174 -6.39 5.89 7.47
C LEU A 174 -6.61 7.40 7.23
N LEU A 175 -7.60 7.80 6.43
CA LEU A 175 -7.97 9.21 6.24
C LEU A 175 -8.60 9.84 7.49
N SER A 176 -9.01 9.02 8.47
CA SER A 176 -9.66 9.42 9.71
C SER A 176 -8.71 9.42 10.92
N ALA A 177 -7.42 9.14 10.74
CA ALA A 177 -6.46 9.09 11.84
C ALA A 177 -6.48 10.40 12.66
N GLN A 178 -6.26 10.30 13.97
CA GLN A 178 -6.35 11.44 14.87
C GLN A 178 -5.28 12.51 14.55
N GLY A 179 -5.61 13.78 14.76
CA GLY A 179 -4.69 14.90 14.55
C GLY A 179 -4.90 15.59 13.21
N TYR A 180 -4.22 16.72 13.01
CA TYR A 180 -4.34 17.52 11.78
C TYR A 180 -3.45 16.99 10.66
N PRO A 181 -3.95 16.92 9.40
CA PRO A 181 -3.18 16.48 8.25
C PRO A 181 -1.81 17.17 8.13
N VAL A 182 -0.77 16.38 7.84
CA VAL A 182 0.64 16.79 7.67
C VAL A 182 1.34 17.22 8.96
N SER A 183 0.70 18.05 9.79
CA SER A 183 1.31 18.56 11.02
C SER A 183 1.43 17.46 12.09
N GLU A 184 0.33 16.75 12.36
CA GLU A 184 0.26 15.67 13.34
C GLU A 184 0.06 14.33 12.62
N ASP A 185 -0.95 14.26 11.76
CA ASP A 185 -1.27 13.06 10.98
C ASP A 185 -0.28 12.89 9.82
N LYS A 186 0.59 11.88 9.98
CA LYS A 186 1.67 11.56 9.03
C LYS A 186 1.28 10.56 7.95
N ILE A 187 0.10 9.95 8.02
CA ILE A 187 -0.38 8.96 7.03
C ILE A 187 -1.40 9.54 6.05
N PHE A 188 -2.06 10.65 6.41
CA PHE A 188 -3.14 11.25 5.62
C PHE A 188 -2.82 11.44 4.13
N VAL A 189 -1.64 12.00 3.81
CA VAL A 189 -1.27 12.33 2.43
C VAL A 189 -1.14 11.06 1.59
N GLN A 190 -0.45 10.04 2.09
CA GLN A 190 -0.27 8.76 1.39
C GLN A 190 -1.60 8.03 1.23
N ALA A 191 -2.47 8.08 2.26
CA ALA A 191 -3.81 7.52 2.16
C ALA A 191 -4.65 8.26 1.11
N LEU A 192 -4.53 9.58 1.02
CA LEU A 192 -5.24 10.38 0.02
C LEU A 192 -4.74 10.08 -1.40
N GLU A 193 -3.42 9.95 -1.59
CA GLU A 193 -2.80 9.56 -2.86
C GLU A 193 -3.35 8.22 -3.36
N PHE A 194 -3.47 7.21 -2.49
CA PHE A 194 -4.12 5.93 -2.83
C PHE A 194 -5.53 6.13 -3.39
N TRP A 195 -6.36 6.98 -2.75
CA TRP A 195 -7.72 7.22 -3.22
C TRP A 195 -7.77 7.98 -4.54
N SER A 196 -6.82 8.88 -4.79
CA SER A 196 -6.66 9.52 -6.11
C SER A 196 -6.33 8.47 -7.20
N THR A 197 -5.37 7.58 -6.94
CA THR A 197 -5.05 6.47 -7.85
C THR A 197 -6.22 5.51 -8.04
N TYR A 198 -6.98 5.22 -6.97
CA TYR A 198 -8.19 4.41 -7.05
C TYR A 198 -9.23 5.04 -7.97
N VAL A 199 -9.47 6.35 -7.85
CA VAL A 199 -10.42 7.10 -8.69
C VAL A 199 -9.95 7.14 -10.15
N GLU A 200 -8.66 7.37 -10.40
CA GLU A 200 -8.07 7.33 -11.74
C GLU A 200 -8.24 5.94 -12.38
N THR A 201 -7.87 4.88 -11.66
CA THR A 201 -7.98 3.49 -12.14
C THR A 201 -9.44 3.10 -12.38
N LEU A 202 -10.34 3.48 -11.46
CA LEU A 202 -11.78 3.27 -11.60
C LEU A 202 -12.31 3.88 -12.90
N THR A 203 -11.85 5.09 -13.21
CA THR A 203 -12.22 5.83 -14.42
C THR A 203 -11.78 5.07 -15.67
N ASP A 204 -10.52 4.65 -15.71
CA ASP A 204 -9.97 3.88 -16.82
C ASP A 204 -10.70 2.54 -17.02
N SER A 205 -11.03 1.83 -15.94
CA SER A 205 -11.82 0.59 -15.98
C SER A 205 -13.24 0.83 -16.52
N ILE A 206 -13.91 1.91 -16.12
CA ILE A 206 -15.26 2.24 -16.60
C ILE A 206 -15.28 2.52 -18.11
N TYR A 207 -14.28 3.21 -18.66
CA TYR A 207 -14.24 3.52 -20.09
C TYR A 207 -13.73 2.38 -20.97
N SER A 208 -12.94 1.46 -20.41
CA SER A 208 -12.35 0.34 -21.17
C SER A 208 -13.24 -0.89 -21.27
N GLU A 209 -14.18 -1.09 -20.32
CA GLU A 209 -15.05 -2.27 -20.28
C GLU A 209 -16.42 -2.07 -20.95
N ASP A 210 -16.95 -3.15 -21.54
CA ASP A 210 -18.32 -3.22 -22.07
C ASP A 210 -19.37 -3.08 -20.93
N GLU A 211 -20.54 -2.51 -21.22
CA GLU A 211 -21.56 -2.24 -20.18
C GLU A 211 -22.08 -3.50 -19.46
N GLU A 212 -22.04 -4.67 -20.11
CA GLU A 212 -22.54 -5.92 -19.54
C GLU A 212 -21.66 -6.49 -18.40
N SER A 213 -20.42 -5.99 -18.21
CA SER A 213 -19.48 -6.46 -17.16
C SER A 213 -19.41 -5.56 -15.91
N LYS A 214 -20.19 -4.48 -15.83
CA LYS A 214 -20.03 -3.40 -14.83
C LYS A 214 -20.75 -3.59 -13.49
N ALA A 215 -21.06 -4.83 -13.10
CA ALA A 215 -21.72 -5.10 -11.81
C ALA A 215 -20.94 -4.58 -10.58
N TRP A 216 -19.63 -4.41 -10.73
CA TRP A 216 -18.70 -3.90 -9.70
C TRP A 216 -18.77 -2.38 -9.53
N VAL A 217 -19.22 -1.61 -10.53
CA VAL A 217 -19.16 -0.13 -10.54
C VAL A 217 -19.91 0.48 -9.36
N ALA A 218 -21.12 -0.01 -9.05
CA ALA A 218 -21.89 0.51 -7.92
C ALA A 218 -21.18 0.30 -6.57
N THR A 219 -20.46 -0.81 -6.42
CA THR A 219 -19.70 -1.08 -5.19
C THR A 219 -18.46 -0.20 -5.13
N ALA A 220 -17.68 -0.16 -6.21
CA ALA A 220 -16.46 0.65 -6.30
C ALA A 220 -16.72 2.15 -6.08
N THR A 221 -17.78 2.68 -6.68
CA THR A 221 -18.21 4.08 -6.50
C THR A 221 -18.68 4.38 -5.07
N SER A 222 -19.33 3.42 -4.41
CA SER A 222 -19.75 3.62 -3.01
C SER A 222 -18.54 3.79 -2.07
N HIS A 223 -17.45 3.04 -2.30
CA HIS A 223 -16.20 3.22 -1.56
C HIS A 223 -15.59 4.61 -1.75
N VAL A 224 -15.60 5.16 -2.97
CA VAL A 224 -15.12 6.53 -3.24
C VAL A 224 -15.96 7.56 -2.52
N LEU A 225 -17.30 7.44 -2.57
CA LEU A 225 -18.20 8.36 -1.86
C LEU A 225 -17.96 8.35 -0.34
N GLU A 226 -17.73 7.19 0.25
CA GLU A 226 -17.41 7.06 1.66
C GLU A 226 -16.05 7.70 1.99
N ALA A 227 -15.02 7.51 1.17
CA ALA A 227 -13.73 8.17 1.33
C ALA A 227 -13.85 9.70 1.24
N ILE A 228 -14.58 10.21 0.25
CA ILE A 228 -14.86 11.63 0.08
C ILE A 228 -15.57 12.22 1.30
N SER A 229 -16.58 11.51 1.82
CA SER A 229 -17.32 11.96 3.00
C SER A 229 -16.43 12.08 4.24
N THR A 230 -15.37 11.28 4.29
CA THR A 230 -14.38 11.26 5.37
C THR A 230 -13.42 12.45 5.26
N VAL A 231 -12.83 12.67 4.08
CA VAL A 231 -11.78 13.70 3.89
C VAL A 231 -12.31 15.13 3.98
N TRP A 232 -13.56 15.38 3.56
CA TRP A 232 -14.13 16.74 3.57
C TRP A 232 -14.09 17.40 4.95
N GLN A 233 -14.32 16.63 6.02
CA GLN A 233 -14.30 17.15 7.38
C GLN A 233 -12.85 17.42 7.87
N ARG A 234 -11.88 16.66 7.37
CA ARG A 234 -10.47 16.71 7.79
C ARG A 234 -9.75 17.97 7.29
N ILE A 235 -10.20 18.53 6.18
CA ILE A 235 -9.63 19.75 5.56
C ILE A 235 -10.21 21.06 6.08
N ALA A 236 -11.10 21.00 7.07
CA ALA A 236 -11.61 22.18 7.76
C ALA A 236 -10.49 22.87 8.55
N TYR A 237 -10.45 24.20 8.53
CA TYR A 237 -9.44 24.93 9.27
C TYR A 237 -9.56 24.67 10.78
N PRO A 238 -8.43 24.44 11.48
CA PRO A 238 -8.40 24.37 12.93
C PRO A 238 -8.86 25.69 13.59
N PRO A 239 -9.18 25.66 14.90
CA PRO A 239 -9.29 26.88 15.69
C PRO A 239 -8.03 27.74 15.59
N ALA A 240 -8.19 29.06 15.63
CA ALA A 240 -7.09 30.01 15.48
C ALA A 240 -5.93 29.79 16.49
N SER A 241 -6.25 29.26 17.67
CA SER A 241 -5.24 28.90 18.69
C SER A 241 -4.32 27.78 18.25
N VAL A 242 -4.83 26.79 17.51
CA VAL A 242 -4.03 25.69 16.95
C VAL A 242 -3.18 26.20 15.79
N LEU A 243 -3.80 26.93 14.85
CA LEU A 243 -3.10 27.52 13.71
C LEU A 243 -1.95 28.46 14.11
N ALA A 244 -2.08 29.16 15.25
CA ALA A 244 -1.02 30.01 15.77
C ALA A 244 0.21 29.22 16.24
N GLY A 245 0.03 27.97 16.66
CA GLY A 245 1.10 27.07 17.09
C GLY A 245 1.86 26.41 15.93
N TRP A 246 1.27 26.36 14.74
CA TRP A 246 1.88 25.79 13.54
C TRP A 246 3.01 26.67 13.00
N ASP A 247 4.09 26.01 12.59
CA ASP A 247 5.18 26.67 11.89
C ASP A 247 4.82 26.94 10.40
N SER A 248 5.76 27.47 9.64
CA SER A 248 5.53 27.74 8.21
C SER A 248 5.37 26.46 7.37
N ALA A 249 6.03 25.37 7.75
CA ALA A 249 5.99 24.10 7.03
C ALA A 249 4.64 23.40 7.27
N ASP A 250 4.16 23.37 8.51
CA ASP A 250 2.83 22.85 8.88
C ASP A 250 1.72 23.53 8.09
N ARG A 251 1.75 24.88 8.02
CA ARG A 251 0.73 25.66 7.29
C ARG A 251 0.79 25.42 5.78
N ALA A 252 1.99 25.33 5.22
CA ALA A 252 2.17 25.04 3.80
C ALA A 252 1.68 23.64 3.47
N GLY A 253 2.12 22.63 4.24
CA GLY A 253 1.73 21.24 4.07
C GLY A 253 0.23 21.00 4.22
N PHE A 254 -0.41 21.59 5.23
CA PHE A 254 -1.87 21.56 5.35
C PHE A 254 -2.54 22.27 4.16
N GLY A 255 -1.98 23.38 3.69
CA GLY A 255 -2.45 24.08 2.50
C GLY A 255 -2.41 23.22 1.24
N ASP A 256 -1.36 22.41 1.07
CA ASP A 256 -1.20 21.48 -0.06
C ASP A 256 -2.15 20.29 0.07
N ALA A 257 -2.25 19.65 1.24
CA ALA A 257 -3.21 18.58 1.49
C ALA A 257 -4.67 19.00 1.21
N ARG A 258 -5.02 20.26 1.46
CA ARG A 258 -6.35 20.81 1.11
C ARG A 258 -6.56 20.93 -0.39
N LYS A 259 -5.52 21.21 -1.17
CA LYS A 259 -5.59 21.23 -2.64
C LYS A 259 -5.76 19.81 -3.16
N ASP A 260 -4.98 18.86 -2.66
CA ASP A 260 -5.06 17.46 -3.08
C ASP A 260 -6.47 16.88 -2.84
N VAL A 261 -7.11 17.22 -1.71
CA VAL A 261 -8.53 16.84 -1.48
C VAL A 261 -9.47 17.54 -2.45
N ALA A 262 -9.23 18.82 -2.79
CA ALA A 262 -10.05 19.53 -3.77
C ALA A 262 -9.93 18.93 -5.18
N ASP A 263 -8.73 18.48 -5.55
CA ASP A 263 -8.45 17.81 -6.81
C ASP A 263 -9.16 16.45 -6.86
N LEU A 264 -9.06 15.63 -5.80
CA LEU A 264 -9.82 14.37 -5.69
C LEU A 264 -11.34 14.57 -5.84
N LEU A 265 -11.90 15.61 -5.19
CA LEU A 265 -13.32 15.94 -5.30
C LEU A 265 -13.71 16.37 -6.72
N HIS A 266 -12.82 17.09 -7.41
CA HIS A 266 -13.03 17.52 -8.77
C HIS A 266 -13.07 16.32 -9.72
N ASP A 267 -12.10 15.42 -9.62
CA ASP A 267 -11.99 14.22 -10.44
C ASP A 267 -13.22 13.32 -10.24
N TRP A 268 -13.62 13.09 -8.99
CA TRP A 268 -14.84 12.34 -8.68
C TRP A 268 -16.11 12.98 -9.28
N ALA A 269 -16.25 14.30 -9.21
CA ALA A 269 -17.45 14.98 -9.73
C ALA A 269 -17.60 14.82 -11.25
N ILE A 270 -16.49 14.73 -11.99
CA ILE A 270 -16.50 14.45 -13.43
C ILE A 270 -17.01 13.03 -13.68
N ILE A 271 -16.51 12.06 -12.92
CA ILE A 271 -16.86 10.64 -13.07
C ILE A 271 -18.33 10.38 -12.69
N ASP A 272 -18.80 10.91 -11.57
CA ASP A 272 -20.20 10.79 -11.15
C ASP A 272 -21.16 11.37 -12.20
N PHE A 273 -20.78 12.49 -12.83
CA PHE A 273 -21.55 13.07 -13.93
C PHE A 273 -21.62 12.15 -15.15
N ASP A 274 -20.49 11.54 -15.54
CA ASP A 274 -20.42 10.65 -16.69
C ASP A 274 -21.16 9.32 -16.46
N ILE A 275 -21.04 8.73 -15.27
CA ILE A 275 -21.79 7.52 -14.88
C ILE A 275 -23.31 7.77 -14.94
N ARG A 276 -23.78 8.90 -14.39
CA ARG A 276 -25.20 9.26 -14.44
C ARG A 276 -25.70 9.52 -15.86
N LYS A 277 -24.82 9.98 -16.75
CA LYS A 277 -25.16 10.21 -18.15
C LYS A 277 -25.24 8.91 -18.94
N SER A 278 -24.40 7.90 -18.66
CA SER A 278 -24.55 6.56 -19.25
C SER A 278 -25.83 5.86 -18.76
N ASP A 279 -26.21 6.06 -17.51
CA ASP A 279 -27.42 5.49 -16.91
C ASP A 279 -28.75 6.14 -17.37
N SER A 280 -28.77 6.85 -18.51
CA SER A 280 -29.94 7.55 -19.09
C SER A 280 -31.11 6.65 -19.55
N THR A 281 -31.32 5.51 -18.91
CA THR A 281 -32.64 4.88 -18.81
C THR A 281 -33.31 5.11 -17.44
N VAL A 282 -32.61 5.57 -16.39
CA VAL A 282 -33.23 5.77 -15.07
C VAL A 282 -32.66 7.00 -14.32
N ALA A 283 -33.58 7.79 -13.79
CA ALA A 283 -33.45 8.78 -12.71
C ALA A 283 -33.01 10.21 -13.05
N VAL A 284 -34.03 11.00 -13.42
CA VAL A 284 -34.40 12.13 -12.55
C VAL A 284 -34.65 11.56 -11.16
N THR A 285 -33.81 11.86 -10.15
CA THR A 285 -34.19 12.17 -8.75
C THR A 285 -32.94 12.26 -7.86
N GLN A 286 -32.92 13.30 -7.01
CA GLN A 286 -32.05 13.55 -5.84
C GLN A 286 -30.64 14.12 -6.08
N PHE A 287 -30.60 15.45 -6.15
CA PHE A 287 -29.51 16.24 -5.57
C PHE A 287 -30.10 17.08 -4.43
N VAL A 288 -29.93 16.61 -3.19
CA VAL A 288 -30.01 17.46 -1.99
C VAL A 288 -28.64 17.41 -1.35
N ILE A 289 -27.70 18.15 -1.94
CA ILE A 289 -26.69 18.83 -1.14
C ILE A 289 -27.36 20.15 -0.75
N ARG A 290 -27.97 20.19 0.43
CA ARG A 290 -28.44 21.44 1.04
C ARG A 290 -27.56 21.73 2.25
N SER A 291 -26.77 22.79 2.06
CA SER A 291 -26.49 23.91 3.00
C SER A 291 -26.12 23.56 4.44
#